data_AF-A0A950NM49-F1
#
_entry.id   AF-A0A950NM49-F1
#
_cell.length_a   1.000
_cell.length_b   1.000
_cell.length_c   1.000
_cell.angle_alpha   90.00
_cell.angle_beta   90.00
_cell.angle_gamma   90.00
#
_symmetry.space_group_name_H-M   'P 1'
#
loop_
_entity.id
_entity.type
_entity.pdbx_description
1 polymer ?
#
loop_
_entity_poly.entity_id
_entity_poly.type
_entity_poly.pdbx_seq_one_letter_code
_entity_poly.pdbx_strand_id
1 'polypeptide(L)'
;FEEVAKFRASRRMWHTIMTQRFKCKNEKSALLRFHTQTGGSTLTAQQPEVNVIRVALQALAAVLGGTQSLHTNGFDEALGLPTEKAAKIALRTQQIIANESGVTDTVDPLAGSYFVESLTNEVEAAAWRYIERIDAMGGAVAAIEAGYMQDEIEQAAFEWAKNVDDGRKVIVGVNKYAEPEEGELEVFPIDPELERRQAAAVAAVRARRDAAAVKASLEDVRAAARGTQNLLVPMREALSQYATLGEVSDVLREEFGVYQPSR
;
A
#
# COMPACT_ATOMS: atom_id res chain seq x y z
N PHE A 1 13.75 9.48 10.61
CA PHE A 1 14.56 10.31 9.71
C PHE A 1 14.67 9.71 8.32
N GLU A 2 15.10 8.46 8.18
CA GLU A 2 15.19 7.78 6.88
C GLU A 2 13.89 7.83 6.08
N GLU A 3 12.74 7.59 6.70
CA GLU A 3 11.42 7.73 6.04
C GLU A 3 11.17 9.15 5.49
N VAL A 4 11.50 10.20 6.25
CA VAL A 4 11.39 11.60 5.78
C VAL A 4 12.31 11.81 4.57
N ALA A 5 13.56 11.36 4.67
CA ALA A 5 14.54 11.46 3.60
C ALA A 5 14.08 10.73 2.33
N LYS A 6 13.51 9.53 2.47
CA LYS A 6 12.89 8.77 1.38
C LYS A 6 11.80 9.57 0.68
N PHE A 7 10.85 10.16 1.41
CA PHE A 7 9.77 10.94 0.78
C PHE A 7 10.28 12.18 0.04
N ARG A 8 11.28 12.87 0.60
CA ARG A 8 11.93 14.03 -0.04
C ARG A 8 12.70 13.61 -1.31
N ALA A 9 13.49 12.55 -1.22
CA ALA A 9 14.23 11.96 -2.34
C ALA A 9 13.30 11.54 -3.48
N SER A 10 12.22 10.82 -3.17
CA SER A 10 11.25 10.35 -4.17
C SER A 10 10.64 11.51 -4.98
N ARG A 11 10.34 12.65 -4.35
CA ARG A 11 9.83 13.83 -5.08
C ARG A 11 10.88 14.40 -6.04
N ARG A 12 12.14 14.48 -5.60
CA ARG A 12 13.25 14.97 -6.44
C ARG A 12 13.52 14.03 -7.61
N MET A 13 13.55 12.73 -7.35
CA MET A 13 13.70 11.70 -8.39
C MET A 13 12.55 11.76 -9.41
N TRP A 14 11.30 11.81 -8.94
CA TRP A 14 10.14 11.88 -9.82
C TRP A 14 10.17 13.13 -10.72
N HIS A 15 10.49 14.29 -10.13
CA HIS A 15 10.66 15.52 -10.90
C HIS A 15 11.71 15.35 -12.00
N THR A 16 12.88 14.80 -11.68
CA THR A 16 13.95 14.51 -12.65
C THR A 16 13.49 13.54 -13.75
N ILE A 17 12.83 12.43 -13.38
CA ILE A 17 12.31 11.45 -14.35
C ILE A 17 11.33 12.12 -15.32
N MET A 18 10.35 12.84 -14.79
CA MET A 18 9.30 13.44 -15.62
C MET A 18 9.83 14.56 -16.52
N THR A 19 10.76 15.37 -16.03
CA THR A 19 11.30 16.51 -16.79
C THR A 19 12.41 16.11 -17.76
N GLN A 20 13.29 15.18 -17.40
CA GLN A 20 14.45 14.81 -18.22
C GLN A 20 14.16 13.61 -19.13
N ARG A 21 13.63 12.51 -18.60
CA ARG A 21 13.33 11.29 -19.38
C ARG A 21 12.10 11.49 -20.25
N PHE A 22 11.00 11.98 -19.66
CA PHE A 22 9.72 12.11 -20.37
C PHE A 22 9.45 13.50 -20.94
N LYS A 23 10.24 14.52 -20.59
CA LYS A 23 10.13 15.89 -21.11
C LYS A 23 8.71 16.46 -21.01
N CYS A 24 8.05 16.22 -19.87
CA CYS A 24 6.68 16.65 -19.65
C CYS A 24 6.50 18.16 -19.87
N LYS A 25 5.38 18.56 -20.48
CA LYS A 25 5.07 19.98 -20.77
C LYS A 25 4.27 20.68 -19.70
N ASN A 26 3.49 19.91 -18.94
CA ASN A 26 2.71 20.42 -17.83
C ASN A 26 3.49 20.25 -16.53
N GLU A 27 3.72 21.33 -15.80
CA GLU A 27 4.43 21.31 -14.51
C GLU A 27 3.80 20.35 -13.51
N LYS A 28 2.46 20.21 -13.54
CA LYS A 28 1.73 19.28 -12.65
C LYS A 28 2.14 17.82 -12.86
N SER A 29 2.66 17.46 -14.04
CA SER A 29 3.17 16.11 -14.31
C SER A 29 4.43 15.79 -13.50
N ALA A 30 5.20 16.80 -13.10
CA ALA A 30 6.42 16.63 -12.30
C ALA A 30 6.16 16.59 -10.78
N LEU A 31 4.89 16.77 -10.35
CA LEU A 31 4.52 16.72 -8.93
C LEU A 31 4.22 15.29 -8.51
N LEU A 32 5.03 14.74 -7.59
CA LEU A 32 4.73 13.47 -6.94
C LEU A 32 3.80 13.71 -5.74
N ARG A 33 2.55 13.26 -5.89
CA ARG A 33 1.57 13.19 -4.80
C ARG A 33 1.49 11.75 -4.31
N PHE A 34 1.53 11.54 -3.00
CA PHE A 34 1.56 10.20 -2.44
C PHE A 34 0.66 10.04 -1.21
N HIS A 35 0.17 8.82 -1.06
CA HIS A 35 -0.42 8.31 0.16
C HIS A 35 0.67 7.63 0.99
N THR A 36 0.56 7.72 2.31
CA THR A 36 1.43 6.98 3.22
C THR A 36 0.58 6.16 4.17
N GLN A 37 1.00 4.92 4.42
CA GLN A 37 0.46 4.07 5.48
C GLN A 37 1.58 3.73 6.45
N THR A 38 1.28 3.72 7.75
CA THR A 38 2.22 3.25 8.79
C THR A 38 2.56 1.76 8.59
N GLY A 39 3.74 1.32 9.00
CA GLY A 39 4.24 -0.01 8.68
C GLY A 39 3.55 -1.11 9.48
N GLY A 40 2.60 -1.83 8.88
CA GLY A 40 1.91 -2.96 9.54
C GLY A 40 2.85 -4.05 10.02
N SER A 41 3.87 -4.38 9.21
CA SER A 41 4.91 -5.37 9.54
C SER A 41 5.79 -4.99 10.73
N THR A 42 5.70 -3.75 11.23
CA THR A 42 6.46 -3.29 12.40
C THR A 42 5.66 -3.36 13.71
N LEU A 43 4.38 -3.72 13.62
CA LEU A 43 3.47 -3.81 14.77
C LEU A 43 3.49 -5.24 15.33
N THR A 44 3.35 -5.34 16.65
CA THR A 44 3.52 -6.60 17.37
C THR A 44 2.21 -7.09 17.95
N ALA A 45 2.02 -8.41 17.99
CA ALA A 45 0.91 -9.04 18.68
C ALA A 45 1.09 -8.97 20.20
N GLN A 46 2.34 -9.10 20.66
CA GLN A 46 2.72 -8.91 22.06
C GLN A 46 2.69 -7.42 22.42
N GLN A 47 2.12 -7.11 23.58
CA GLN A 47 1.98 -5.74 24.11
C GLN A 47 1.42 -4.77 23.04
N PRO A 48 0.25 -5.06 22.46
CA PRO A 48 -0.25 -4.38 21.28
C PRO A 48 -0.47 -2.87 21.52
N GLU A 49 -0.73 -2.42 22.75
CA GLU A 49 -0.83 -1.00 23.10
C GLU A 49 0.46 -0.22 22.78
N VAL A 50 1.63 -0.86 22.79
CA VAL A 50 2.91 -0.24 22.40
C VAL A 50 2.89 0.16 20.92
N ASN A 51 2.05 -0.47 20.09
CA ASN A 51 1.85 -0.08 18.70
C ASN A 51 1.30 1.34 18.56
N VAL A 52 0.58 1.88 19.55
CA VAL A 52 0.14 3.29 19.53
C VAL A 52 1.34 4.25 19.40
N ILE A 53 2.42 3.96 20.14
CA ILE A 53 3.65 4.76 20.11
C ILE A 53 4.37 4.58 18.77
N ARG A 54 4.46 3.33 18.28
CA ARG A 54 5.08 3.04 16.96
C ARG A 54 4.37 3.81 15.84
N VAL A 55 3.05 3.72 15.79
CA VAL A 55 2.20 4.37 14.80
C VAL A 55 2.31 5.90 14.92
N ALA A 56 2.35 6.47 16.13
CA ALA A 56 2.53 7.90 16.32
C ALA A 56 3.86 8.43 15.72
N LEU A 57 4.97 7.71 15.95
CA LEU A 57 6.27 8.09 15.39
C LEU A 57 6.31 7.96 13.86
N GLN A 58 5.70 6.90 13.32
CA GLN A 58 5.62 6.67 11.89
C GLN A 58 4.72 7.69 11.19
N ALA A 59 3.57 8.01 11.78
CA ALA A 59 2.66 9.05 11.32
C ALA A 59 3.35 10.41 11.30
N LEU A 60 4.09 10.75 12.35
CA LEU A 60 4.87 11.98 12.41
C LEU A 60 5.92 12.02 11.30
N ALA A 61 6.64 10.92 11.04
CA ALA A 61 7.58 10.84 9.94
C ALA A 61 6.91 11.03 8.56
N ALA A 62 5.71 10.49 8.36
CA ALA A 62 4.93 10.71 7.14
C ALA A 62 4.51 12.17 6.95
N VAL A 63 4.08 12.84 8.03
CA VAL A 63 3.71 14.26 8.02
C VAL A 63 4.92 15.14 7.74
N LEU A 64 6.02 14.95 8.47
CA LEU A 64 7.29 15.66 8.22
C LEU A 64 7.85 15.39 6.82
N GLY A 65 7.56 14.21 6.27
CA GLY A 65 7.88 13.83 4.90
C GLY A 65 7.03 14.51 3.83
N GLY A 66 5.93 15.17 4.20
CA GLY A 66 5.04 15.89 3.29
C GLY A 66 4.06 15.02 2.52
N THR A 67 3.47 14.00 3.17
CA THR A 67 2.41 13.15 2.58
C THR A 67 1.12 13.94 2.30
N GLN A 68 0.33 13.55 1.28
CA GLN A 68 -0.95 14.19 0.95
C GLN A 68 -2.15 13.50 1.60
N SER A 69 -2.00 12.23 1.95
CA SER A 69 -2.97 11.48 2.74
C SER A 69 -2.25 10.45 3.60
N LEU A 70 -2.84 10.09 4.73
CA LEU A 70 -2.21 9.23 5.73
C LEU A 70 -3.22 8.21 6.27
N HIS A 71 -2.79 6.95 6.28
CA HIS A 71 -3.42 5.88 7.05
C HIS A 71 -2.55 5.53 8.25
N THR A 72 -3.16 5.57 9.44
CA THR A 72 -2.57 5.11 10.69
C THR A 72 -3.22 3.77 11.05
N ASN A 73 -2.39 2.75 11.27
CA ASN A 73 -2.89 1.42 11.58
C ASN A 73 -3.49 1.37 13.00
N GLY A 74 -4.37 0.40 13.24
CA GLY A 74 -4.85 0.07 14.57
C GLY A 74 -3.70 -0.48 15.44
N PHE A 75 -3.82 -0.35 16.75
CA PHE A 75 -2.84 -0.97 17.66
C PHE A 75 -2.96 -2.51 17.68
N ASP A 76 -4.07 -3.04 17.16
CA ASP A 76 -4.45 -4.45 17.03
C ASP A 76 -4.10 -5.06 15.65
N GLU A 77 -3.36 -4.34 14.80
CA GLU A 77 -3.02 -4.73 13.41
C GLU A 77 -2.42 -6.15 13.29
N ALA A 78 -1.60 -6.56 14.26
CA ALA A 78 -0.95 -7.88 14.24
C ALA A 78 -1.89 -9.03 14.65
N LEU A 79 -3.12 -8.72 15.10
CA LEU A 79 -4.08 -9.68 15.64
C LEU A 79 -5.27 -9.92 14.70
N GLY A 80 -5.72 -8.88 14.00
CA GLY A 80 -6.86 -8.98 13.09
C GLY A 80 -7.28 -7.64 12.51
N LEU A 81 -8.51 -7.58 12.00
CA LEU A 81 -9.10 -6.32 11.55
C LEU A 81 -9.29 -5.37 12.75
N PRO A 82 -9.22 -4.05 12.53
CA PRO A 82 -9.27 -3.09 13.62
C PRO A 82 -10.65 -3.08 14.29
N THR A 83 -10.65 -3.13 15.61
CA THR A 83 -11.80 -2.79 16.45
C THR A 83 -12.16 -1.31 16.33
N GLU A 84 -13.39 -0.91 16.71
CA GLU A 84 -13.76 0.52 16.74
C GLU A 84 -12.82 1.34 17.64
N LYS A 85 -12.39 0.75 18.77
CA LYS A 85 -11.45 1.36 19.70
C LYS A 85 -10.10 1.61 19.03
N ALA A 86 -9.53 0.61 18.35
CA ALA A 86 -8.27 0.75 17.67
C ALA A 86 -8.33 1.76 16.52
N ALA A 87 -9.38 1.71 15.69
CA ALA A 87 -9.60 2.66 14.61
C ALA A 87 -9.73 4.11 15.15
N LYS A 88 -10.42 4.29 16.29
CA LYS A 88 -10.59 5.60 16.93
C LYS A 88 -9.26 6.15 17.46
N ILE A 89 -8.42 5.31 18.09
CA ILE A 89 -7.09 5.72 18.54
C ILE A 89 -6.22 6.09 17.33
N ALA A 90 -6.21 5.28 16.28
CA ALA A 90 -5.48 5.56 15.05
C ALA A 90 -5.88 6.92 14.44
N LEU A 91 -7.18 7.25 14.43
CA LEU A 91 -7.66 8.57 13.99
C LEU A 91 -7.21 9.69 14.93
N ARG A 92 -7.28 9.49 16.25
CA ARG A 92 -6.83 10.48 17.25
C ARG A 92 -5.34 10.76 17.14
N THR A 93 -4.52 9.77 16.79
CA THR A 93 -3.08 9.97 16.50
C THR A 93 -2.88 11.02 15.40
N GLN A 94 -3.63 10.93 14.29
CA GLN A 94 -3.54 11.94 13.23
C GLN A 94 -4.03 13.31 13.69
N GLN A 95 -5.12 13.34 14.46
CA GLN A 95 -5.70 14.60 14.96
C GLN A 95 -4.78 15.33 15.93
N ILE A 96 -4.11 14.61 16.83
CA ILE A 96 -3.10 15.18 17.75
C ILE A 96 -1.93 15.76 16.94
N ILE A 97 -1.40 15.02 15.96
CA ILE A 97 -0.32 15.54 15.12
C ILE A 97 -0.77 16.80 14.38
N ALA A 98 -1.96 16.79 13.80
CA ALA A 98 -2.47 17.90 13.01
C ALA A 98 -2.80 19.17 13.82
N ASN A 99 -3.27 19.03 15.06
CA ASN A 99 -3.85 20.14 15.82
C ASN A 99 -3.08 20.52 17.10
N GLU A 100 -2.24 19.64 17.65
CA GLU A 100 -1.58 19.86 18.94
C GLU A 100 -0.05 19.90 18.84
N SER A 101 0.55 19.29 17.81
CA SER A 101 2.02 19.15 17.73
C SER A 101 2.77 20.36 17.17
N GLY A 102 2.08 21.28 16.47
CA GLY A 102 2.68 22.44 15.79
C GLY A 102 3.46 22.12 14.51
N VAL A 103 3.61 20.85 14.13
CA VAL A 103 4.43 20.46 12.96
C VAL A 103 3.81 20.86 11.61
N THR A 104 2.54 21.29 11.61
CA THR A 104 1.81 21.78 10.45
C THR A 104 2.01 23.28 10.21
N ASP A 105 2.61 24.01 11.17
CA ASP A 105 2.76 25.47 11.12
C ASP A 105 3.91 25.92 10.20
N THR A 106 4.76 25.01 9.74
CA THR A 106 5.90 25.30 8.86
C THR A 106 6.06 24.22 7.80
N VAL A 107 6.30 24.65 6.55
CA VAL A 107 6.53 23.75 5.41
C VAL A 107 7.95 23.17 5.46
N ASP A 108 8.07 21.85 5.30
CA ASP A 108 9.35 21.11 5.37
C ASP A 108 10.22 21.55 6.56
N PRO A 109 9.76 21.41 7.82
CA PRO A 109 10.45 21.95 9.00
C PRO A 109 11.82 21.31 9.25
N LEU A 110 12.16 20.23 8.54
CA LEU A 110 13.47 19.57 8.57
C LEU A 110 14.44 20.10 7.49
N ALA A 111 14.01 21.05 6.66
CA ALA A 111 14.85 21.66 5.64
C ALA A 111 16.11 22.30 6.25
N GLY A 112 17.26 22.03 5.65
CA GLY A 112 18.54 22.53 6.12
C GLY A 112 19.15 21.74 7.29
N SER A 113 18.47 20.73 7.84
CA SER A 113 19.08 19.79 8.77
C SER A 113 20.21 19.03 8.08
N TYR A 114 21.46 19.23 8.51
CA TYR A 114 22.63 18.59 7.91
C TYR A 114 22.46 17.07 7.74
N PHE A 115 21.90 16.42 8.76
CA PHE A 115 21.68 14.97 8.73
C PHE A 115 20.58 14.57 7.74
N VAL A 116 19.43 15.23 7.77
CA VAL A 116 18.30 14.88 6.89
C VAL A 116 18.64 15.18 5.43
N GLU A 117 19.34 16.28 5.14
CA GLU A 117 19.78 16.60 3.78
C GLU A 117 20.79 15.58 3.24
N SER A 118 21.79 15.21 4.06
CA SER A 118 22.78 14.19 3.67
C SER A 118 22.11 12.84 3.42
N LEU A 119 21.25 12.41 4.34
CA LEU A 119 20.50 11.16 4.23
C LEU A 119 19.55 11.17 3.01
N THR A 120 18.94 12.31 2.69
CA THR A 120 18.10 12.46 1.49
C THR A 120 18.92 12.22 0.21
N ASN A 121 20.14 12.76 0.16
CA ASN A 121 21.04 12.54 -0.98
C ASN A 121 21.53 11.09 -1.07
N GLU A 122 21.85 10.46 0.06
CA GLU A 122 22.26 9.06 0.10
C GLU A 122 21.14 8.11 -0.37
N VAL A 123 19.91 8.31 0.12
CA VAL A 123 18.74 7.52 -0.29
C VAL A 123 18.44 7.71 -1.77
N GLU A 124 18.48 8.95 -2.29
CA GLU A 124 18.31 9.19 -3.72
C GLU A 124 19.38 8.48 -4.55
N ALA A 125 20.66 8.61 -4.19
CA ALA A 125 21.75 7.98 -4.92
C ALA A 125 21.63 6.43 -4.90
N ALA A 126 21.20 5.85 -3.77
CA ALA A 126 20.95 4.43 -3.67
C ALA A 126 19.78 3.98 -4.54
N ALA A 127 18.67 4.73 -4.55
CA ALA A 127 17.51 4.43 -5.36
C ALA A 127 17.82 4.54 -6.87
N TRP A 128 18.63 5.52 -7.29
CA TRP A 128 19.06 5.62 -8.70
C TRP A 128 19.85 4.40 -9.17
N ARG A 129 20.71 3.81 -8.33
CA ARG A 129 21.43 2.58 -8.69
C ARG A 129 20.47 1.43 -9.01
N TYR A 130 19.38 1.30 -8.25
CA TYR A 130 18.33 0.31 -8.56
C TYR A 130 17.63 0.65 -9.89
N ILE A 131 17.23 1.91 -10.10
CA ILE A 131 16.57 2.33 -11.35
C ILE A 131 17.45 2.06 -12.57
N GLU A 132 18.73 2.40 -12.50
CA GLU A 132 19.69 2.15 -13.58
C GLU A 132 19.87 0.65 -13.85
N ARG A 133 19.94 -0.17 -12.80
CA ARG A 133 20.01 -1.63 -12.92
C ARG A 133 18.76 -2.19 -13.58
N ILE A 134 17.58 -1.75 -13.15
CA ILE A 134 16.28 -2.15 -13.71
C ILE A 134 16.17 -1.72 -15.18
N ASP A 135 16.56 -0.50 -15.52
CA ASP A 135 16.56 -0.03 -16.90
C ASP A 135 17.52 -0.86 -17.78
N ALA A 136 18.69 -1.23 -17.27
CA ALA A 136 19.65 -2.11 -17.97
C ALA A 136 19.12 -3.53 -18.21
N MET A 137 18.14 -3.99 -17.41
CA MET A 137 17.45 -5.28 -17.60
C MET A 137 16.31 -5.20 -18.63
N GLY A 138 16.03 -4.03 -19.20
CA GLY A 138 14.90 -3.82 -20.10
C GLY A 138 13.67 -3.20 -19.43
N GLY A 139 13.82 -2.68 -18.21
CA GLY A 139 12.77 -2.03 -17.45
C GLY A 139 12.08 -2.93 -16.43
N ALA A 140 11.10 -2.36 -15.73
CA ALA A 140 10.48 -2.99 -14.56
C ALA A 140 9.81 -4.35 -14.88
N VAL A 141 9.13 -4.48 -16.02
CA VAL A 141 8.45 -5.74 -16.40
C VAL A 141 9.47 -6.86 -16.57
N ALA A 142 10.53 -6.65 -17.33
CA ALA A 142 11.59 -7.64 -17.53
C ALA A 142 12.31 -7.98 -16.21
N ALA A 143 12.51 -7.00 -15.33
CA ALA A 143 13.11 -7.22 -14.02
C ALA A 143 12.22 -8.06 -13.09
N ILE A 144 10.89 -7.87 -13.13
CA ILE A 144 9.90 -8.67 -12.39
C ILE A 144 9.85 -10.11 -12.94
N GLU A 145 9.83 -10.27 -14.27
CA GLU A 145 9.83 -11.60 -14.91
C GLU A 145 11.12 -12.37 -14.66
N ALA A 146 12.24 -11.66 -14.53
CA ALA A 146 13.53 -12.24 -14.14
C ALA A 146 13.65 -12.56 -12.64
N GLY A 147 12.66 -12.17 -11.81
CA GLY A 147 12.66 -12.40 -10.36
C GLY A 147 13.52 -11.42 -9.55
N TYR A 148 14.21 -10.47 -10.19
CA TYR A 148 15.20 -9.61 -9.51
C TYR A 148 14.58 -8.77 -8.39
N MET A 149 13.42 -8.14 -8.62
CA MET A 149 12.79 -7.31 -7.59
C MET A 149 12.33 -8.13 -6.39
N GLN A 150 11.81 -9.34 -6.65
CA GLN A 150 11.36 -10.26 -5.62
C GLN A 150 12.54 -10.77 -4.79
N ASP A 151 13.62 -11.21 -5.45
CA ASP A 151 14.84 -11.69 -4.79
C ASP A 151 15.43 -10.61 -3.85
N GLU A 152 15.49 -9.35 -4.28
CA GLU A 152 15.98 -8.23 -3.44
C GLU A 152 15.09 -7.99 -2.21
N ILE A 153 13.77 -8.09 -2.37
CA ILE A 153 12.81 -7.94 -1.26
C ILE A 153 12.93 -9.11 -0.28
N GLU A 154 13.02 -10.33 -0.78
CA GLU A 154 13.15 -11.54 0.04
C GLU A 154 14.48 -11.56 0.80
N GLN A 155 15.58 -11.17 0.15
CA GLN A 155 16.89 -11.07 0.79
C GLN A 155 16.85 -10.04 1.93
N ALA A 156 16.26 -8.86 1.70
CA ALA A 156 16.11 -7.83 2.74
C ALA A 156 15.24 -8.32 3.91
N ALA A 157 14.15 -9.04 3.62
CA ALA A 157 13.28 -9.62 4.64
C ALA A 157 14.00 -10.70 5.47
N PHE A 158 14.78 -11.57 4.82
CA PHE A 158 15.58 -12.60 5.47
C PHE A 158 16.64 -11.98 6.40
N GLU A 159 17.37 -10.98 5.91
CA GLU A 159 18.36 -10.27 6.74
C GLU A 159 17.72 -9.57 7.93
N TRP A 160 16.56 -8.95 7.74
CA TRP A 160 15.81 -8.33 8.82
C TRP A 160 15.40 -9.36 9.88
N ALA A 161 14.82 -10.49 9.47
CA ALA A 161 14.40 -11.56 10.38
C ALA A 161 15.60 -12.11 11.16
N LYS A 162 16.70 -12.41 10.47
CA LYS A 162 17.95 -12.84 11.10
C LYS A 162 18.47 -11.82 12.12
N ASN A 163 18.40 -10.51 11.80
CA ASN A 163 18.82 -9.48 12.75
C ASN A 163 17.93 -9.42 13.99
N VAL A 164 16.62 -9.71 13.87
CA VAL A 164 15.71 -9.81 15.02
C VAL A 164 16.02 -11.04 15.88
N ASP A 165 16.21 -12.20 15.24
CA ASP A 165 16.52 -13.47 15.91
C ASP A 165 17.87 -13.41 16.64
N ASP A 166 18.88 -12.81 16.01
CA ASP A 166 20.20 -12.60 16.59
C ASP A 166 20.20 -11.51 17.69
N GLY A 167 19.07 -10.84 17.95
CA GLY A 167 18.96 -9.73 18.90
C GLY A 167 19.70 -8.45 18.47
N ARG A 168 20.22 -8.39 17.25
CA ARG A 168 20.87 -7.19 16.66
C ARG A 168 19.86 -6.08 16.38
N LYS A 169 18.61 -6.45 16.09
CA LYS A 169 17.47 -5.54 15.97
C LYS A 169 16.54 -5.75 17.16
N VAL A 170 16.40 -4.72 17.99
CA VAL A 170 15.52 -4.76 19.17
C VAL A 170 14.07 -4.50 18.75
N ILE A 171 13.17 -5.40 19.16
CA ILE A 171 11.72 -5.27 19.08
C ILE A 171 11.17 -5.33 20.50
N VAL A 172 10.78 -4.16 21.04
CA VAL A 172 10.24 -4.01 22.40
C VAL A 172 8.98 -4.84 22.57
N GLY A 173 8.91 -5.61 23.66
CA GLY A 173 7.80 -6.53 23.95
C GLY A 173 7.91 -7.89 23.25
N VAL A 174 8.91 -8.09 22.38
CA VAL A 174 9.12 -9.37 21.67
C VAL A 174 10.46 -9.99 22.04
N ASN A 175 11.58 -9.43 21.60
CA ASN A 175 12.92 -9.99 21.90
C ASN A 175 13.65 -9.23 23.03
N LYS A 176 13.10 -8.09 23.48
CA LYS A 176 13.60 -7.34 24.63
C LYS A 176 12.44 -6.71 25.38
N TYR A 177 12.52 -6.71 26.71
CA TYR A 177 11.43 -6.26 27.59
C TYR A 177 10.14 -7.07 27.38
N ALA A 178 10.30 -8.36 27.08
CA ALA A 178 9.18 -9.28 26.99
C ALA A 178 8.63 -9.55 28.39
N GLU A 179 7.31 -9.60 28.47
CA GLU A 179 6.56 -9.92 29.69
C GLU A 179 5.70 -11.16 29.41
N PRO A 180 5.30 -11.93 30.44
CA PRO A 180 4.31 -12.99 30.27
C PRO A 180 3.03 -12.43 29.64
N GLU A 181 2.44 -13.13 28.68
CA GLU A 181 1.20 -12.68 28.04
C GLU A 181 0.06 -12.59 29.07
N GLU A 182 -0.54 -11.41 29.21
CA GLU A 182 -1.69 -11.17 30.07
C GLU A 182 -2.97 -10.97 29.24
N GLY A 183 -3.96 -11.84 29.47
CA GLY A 183 -5.34 -11.63 29.05
C GLY A 183 -5.69 -12.03 27.61
N GLU A 184 -6.99 -12.24 27.37
CA GLU A 184 -7.53 -12.37 26.01
C GLU A 184 -7.67 -10.98 25.38
N LEU A 185 -7.08 -10.81 24.21
CA LEU A 185 -7.20 -9.58 23.43
C LEU A 185 -8.49 -9.61 22.60
N GLU A 186 -9.22 -8.49 22.59
CA GLU A 186 -10.42 -8.34 21.76
C GLU A 186 -10.03 -8.24 20.29
N VAL A 187 -10.35 -9.26 19.51
CA VAL A 187 -10.14 -9.30 18.05
C VAL A 187 -11.47 -9.08 17.34
N PHE A 188 -11.44 -8.36 16.23
CA PHE A 188 -12.63 -8.13 15.42
C PHE A 188 -13.27 -9.47 14.96
N PRO A 189 -14.53 -9.75 15.33
CA PRO A 189 -15.19 -11.00 14.97
C PRO A 189 -15.63 -11.00 13.49
N ILE A 190 -15.36 -12.10 12.79
CA ILE A 190 -15.85 -12.32 11.42
C ILE A 190 -17.21 -13.04 11.50
N ASP A 191 -18.27 -12.43 10.98
CA ASP A 191 -19.60 -13.04 10.93
C ASP A 191 -19.72 -14.00 9.73
N PRO A 192 -19.79 -15.34 9.95
CA PRO A 192 -19.91 -16.31 8.86
C PRO A 192 -21.25 -16.22 8.11
N GLU A 193 -22.27 -15.57 8.69
CA GLU A 193 -23.56 -15.36 8.02
C GLU A 193 -23.44 -14.34 6.87
N LEU A 194 -22.41 -13.49 6.87
CA LEU A 194 -22.18 -12.50 5.81
C LEU A 194 -22.03 -13.17 4.45
N GLU A 195 -21.31 -14.30 4.36
CA GLU A 195 -21.15 -15.06 3.12
C GLU A 195 -22.51 -15.53 2.60
N ARG A 196 -23.33 -16.15 3.48
CA ARG A 196 -24.64 -16.67 3.10
C ARG A 196 -25.58 -15.57 2.61
N ARG A 197 -25.61 -14.43 3.31
CA ARG A 197 -26.41 -13.26 2.90
C ARG A 197 -25.92 -12.68 1.57
N GLN A 198 -24.62 -12.57 1.38
CA GLN A 198 -24.05 -12.05 0.14
C GLN A 198 -24.32 -12.98 -1.05
N ALA A 199 -24.20 -14.30 -0.87
CA ALA A 199 -24.54 -15.29 -1.88
C ALA A 199 -26.03 -15.20 -2.29
N ALA A 200 -26.93 -15.09 -1.31
CA ALA A 200 -28.36 -14.90 -1.55
C ALA A 200 -28.65 -13.58 -2.29
N ALA A 201 -27.98 -12.48 -1.92
CA ALA A 201 -28.12 -11.19 -2.58
C ALA A 201 -27.67 -11.24 -4.05
N VAL A 202 -26.54 -11.88 -4.33
CA VAL A 202 -26.05 -12.07 -5.71
C VAL A 202 -27.00 -12.94 -6.52
N ALA A 203 -27.53 -14.02 -5.95
CA ALA A 203 -28.52 -14.86 -6.61
C ALA A 203 -29.81 -14.08 -6.94
N ALA A 204 -30.30 -13.26 -6.02
CA ALA A 204 -31.47 -12.42 -6.24
C ALA A 204 -31.24 -11.37 -7.35
N VAL A 205 -30.05 -10.77 -7.40
CA VAL A 205 -29.67 -9.84 -8.49
C VAL A 205 -29.66 -10.56 -9.83
N ARG A 206 -29.08 -11.77 -9.90
CA ARG A 206 -29.04 -12.59 -11.12
C ARG A 206 -30.44 -12.99 -11.60
N ALA A 207 -31.37 -13.26 -10.68
CA ALA A 207 -32.73 -13.66 -11.01
C ALA A 207 -33.60 -12.52 -11.56
N ARG A 208 -33.36 -11.27 -11.16
CA ARG A 208 -34.20 -10.11 -11.52
C ARG A 208 -33.68 -9.24 -12.66
N ARG A 209 -32.38 -9.32 -12.97
CA ARG A 209 -31.74 -8.49 -14.00
C ARG A 209 -32.16 -8.92 -15.40
N ASP A 210 -31.99 -8.03 -16.37
CA ASP A 210 -32.13 -8.37 -17.78
C ASP A 210 -30.94 -9.23 -18.24
N ALA A 211 -31.17 -10.55 -18.33
CA ALA A 211 -30.13 -11.49 -18.72
C ALA A 211 -29.61 -11.27 -20.15
N ALA A 212 -30.45 -10.77 -21.06
CA ALA A 212 -30.04 -10.51 -22.43
C ALA A 212 -29.14 -9.27 -22.50
N ALA A 213 -29.51 -8.20 -21.79
CA ALA A 213 -28.70 -6.99 -21.70
C ALA A 213 -27.32 -7.25 -21.06
N VAL A 214 -27.28 -8.04 -19.98
CA VAL A 214 -26.01 -8.44 -19.34
C VAL A 214 -25.16 -9.24 -20.31
N LYS A 215 -25.73 -10.25 -20.97
CA LYS A 215 -24.99 -11.07 -21.93
C LYS A 215 -24.41 -10.23 -23.06
N ALA A 216 -25.20 -9.33 -23.64
CA ALA A 216 -24.73 -8.42 -24.68
C ALA A 216 -23.56 -7.54 -24.19
N SER A 217 -23.70 -6.95 -23.00
CA SER A 217 -22.66 -6.08 -22.42
C SER A 217 -21.37 -6.84 -22.08
N LEU A 218 -21.48 -8.11 -21.67
CA LEU A 218 -20.32 -8.97 -21.44
C LEU A 218 -19.60 -9.36 -22.74
N GLU A 219 -20.33 -9.51 -23.85
CA GLU A 219 -19.71 -9.70 -25.16
C GLU A 219 -18.97 -8.44 -25.64
N ASP A 220 -19.48 -7.24 -25.31
CA ASP A 220 -18.74 -6.00 -25.57
C ASP A 220 -17.43 -5.93 -24.75
N VAL A 221 -17.45 -6.40 -23.50
CA VAL A 221 -16.22 -6.55 -22.69
C VAL A 221 -15.25 -7.50 -23.36
N ARG A 222 -15.73 -8.65 -23.84
CA ARG A 222 -14.91 -9.64 -24.55
C ARG A 222 -14.31 -9.07 -25.84
N ALA A 223 -15.11 -8.37 -26.63
CA ALA A 223 -14.66 -7.74 -27.88
C ALA A 223 -13.56 -6.69 -27.60
N ALA A 224 -13.74 -5.87 -26.55
CA ALA A 224 -12.74 -4.90 -26.14
C ALA A 224 -11.46 -5.56 -25.61
N ALA A 225 -11.56 -6.69 -24.91
CA ALA A 225 -10.43 -7.46 -24.41
C ALA A 225 -9.55 -8.02 -25.54
N ARG A 226 -10.17 -8.46 -26.65
CA ARG A 226 -9.45 -8.95 -27.84
C ARG A 226 -8.86 -7.83 -28.70
N GLY A 227 -9.36 -6.61 -28.55
CA GLY A 227 -8.99 -5.46 -29.36
C GLY A 227 -8.00 -4.53 -28.67
N THR A 228 -7.96 -3.30 -29.16
CA THR A 228 -7.17 -2.20 -28.58
C THR A 228 -8.05 -1.13 -27.94
N GLN A 229 -9.33 -1.46 -27.69
CA GLN A 229 -10.31 -0.54 -27.14
C GLN A 229 -10.09 -0.33 -25.65
N ASN A 230 -10.64 0.77 -25.11
CA ASN A 230 -10.61 1.01 -23.68
C ASN A 230 -11.60 0.08 -22.96
N LEU A 231 -11.08 -0.91 -22.23
CA LEU A 231 -11.85 -1.89 -21.44
C LEU A 231 -12.77 -1.27 -20.38
N LEU A 232 -12.43 -0.09 -19.85
CA LEU A 232 -13.21 0.51 -18.76
C LEU A 232 -14.65 0.83 -19.17
N VAL A 233 -14.85 1.23 -20.42
CA VAL A 233 -16.16 1.65 -20.92
C VAL A 233 -17.15 0.47 -20.95
N PRO A 234 -16.86 -0.66 -21.63
CA PRO A 234 -17.77 -1.81 -21.61
C PRO A 234 -17.87 -2.47 -20.23
N MET A 235 -16.81 -2.47 -19.40
CA MET A 235 -16.92 -2.97 -18.02
C MET A 235 -17.92 -2.16 -17.20
N ARG A 236 -17.87 -0.82 -17.29
CA ARG A 236 -18.83 0.05 -16.61
C ARG A 236 -20.26 -0.23 -17.08
N GLU A 237 -20.46 -0.40 -18.39
CA GLU A 237 -21.77 -0.71 -18.95
C GLU A 237 -22.30 -2.05 -18.45
N ALA A 238 -21.48 -3.11 -18.49
CA ALA A 238 -21.86 -4.42 -17.97
C ALA A 238 -22.25 -4.36 -16.49
N LEU A 239 -21.48 -3.63 -15.66
CA LEU A 239 -21.80 -3.43 -14.25
C LEU A 239 -23.10 -2.65 -14.05
N SER A 240 -23.40 -1.63 -14.87
CA SER A 240 -24.70 -0.92 -14.80
C SER A 240 -25.88 -1.80 -15.22
N GLN A 241 -25.66 -2.83 -16.05
CA GLN A 241 -26.64 -3.87 -16.35
C GLN A 241 -26.75 -4.95 -15.27
N TYR A 242 -26.07 -4.79 -14.13
CA TYR A 242 -26.00 -5.78 -13.04
C TYR A 242 -25.24 -7.07 -13.42
N ALA A 243 -24.26 -6.99 -14.31
CA ALA A 243 -23.20 -8.00 -14.34
C ALA A 243 -22.45 -8.00 -13.00
N THR A 244 -22.08 -9.17 -12.53
CA THR A 244 -21.29 -9.32 -11.30
C THR A 244 -19.80 -9.14 -11.61
N LEU A 245 -19.01 -8.75 -10.59
CA LEU A 245 -17.56 -8.70 -10.70
C LEU A 245 -16.98 -10.04 -11.17
N GLY A 246 -17.53 -11.16 -10.67
CA GLY A 246 -17.16 -12.51 -11.08
C GLY A 246 -17.32 -12.72 -12.58
N GLU A 247 -18.49 -12.40 -13.15
CA GLU A 247 -18.77 -12.58 -14.58
C GLU A 247 -17.89 -11.71 -15.48
N VAL A 248 -17.66 -10.45 -15.12
CA VAL A 248 -16.71 -9.58 -15.85
C VAL A 248 -15.30 -10.17 -15.79
N SER A 249 -14.89 -10.65 -14.61
CA SER A 249 -13.57 -11.27 -14.42
C SER A 249 -13.44 -12.61 -15.14
N ASP A 250 -14.50 -13.41 -15.24
CA ASP A 250 -14.54 -14.67 -15.98
C ASP A 250 -14.31 -14.42 -17.47
N VAL A 251 -15.00 -13.44 -18.07
CA VAL A 251 -14.77 -13.04 -19.47
C VAL A 251 -13.31 -12.66 -19.71
N LEU A 252 -12.71 -11.84 -18.82
CA LEU A 252 -11.31 -11.45 -18.96
C LEU A 252 -10.35 -12.63 -18.76
N ARG A 253 -10.66 -13.56 -17.84
CA ARG A 253 -9.87 -14.79 -17.65
C ARG A 253 -9.90 -15.71 -18.86
N GLU A 254 -11.02 -15.79 -19.56
CA GLU A 254 -11.12 -16.59 -20.80
C GLU A 254 -10.26 -16.01 -21.92
N GLU A 255 -10.10 -14.69 -22.00
CA GLU A 255 -9.32 -14.03 -23.06
C GLU A 255 -7.83 -13.86 -22.70
N PHE A 256 -7.50 -13.61 -21.43
CA PHE A 256 -6.13 -13.32 -20.98
C PHE A 256 -5.46 -14.47 -20.23
N GLY A 257 -6.24 -15.48 -19.81
CA GLY A 257 -5.77 -16.53 -18.92
C GLY A 257 -5.64 -16.08 -17.46
N VAL A 258 -4.95 -16.89 -16.68
CA VAL A 258 -4.65 -16.64 -15.27
C VAL A 258 -3.14 -16.70 -15.10
N TYR A 259 -2.56 -15.65 -14.52
CA TYR A 259 -1.14 -15.63 -14.20
C TYR A 259 -0.82 -16.74 -13.20
N GLN A 260 0.25 -17.50 -13.49
CA GLN A 260 0.84 -18.45 -12.57
C GLN A 260 2.31 -18.05 -12.38
N PRO A 261 2.74 -17.75 -11.15
CA PRO A 261 4.14 -17.46 -10.91
C PRO A 261 4.98 -18.70 -11.22
N SER A 262 6.14 -18.48 -11.85
CA SER A 262 7.05 -19.56 -12.25
C SER A 262 7.84 -20.17 -11.09
N ARG A 263 7.68 -19.63 -9.88
CA ARG A 263 8.22 -20.09 -8.60
C ARG A 263 7.17 -19.87 -7.51
#